data_AF-A0A1G9LED3-F1
#
_entry.id   AF-A0A1G9LED3-F1
#
_cell.length_a   1.000
_cell.length_b   1.000
_cell.length_c   1.000
_cell.angle_alpha   90.00
_cell.angle_beta   90.00
_cell.angle_gamma   90.00
#
_symmetry.space_group_name_H-M   'P 1'
#
loop_
_entity.id
_entity.type
_entity.pdbx_description
1 polymer ?
#
loop_
_entity_poly.entity_id
_entity_poly.type
_entity_poly.pdbx_seq_one_letter_code
_entity_poly.pdbx_strand_id
1 'polypeptide(L)'
;MAVFKLSFLSPKTATPTHELRFDRDATEIARALDLQNGVFPDHACYRLDQDDLTLLASAVGLALPETGEEAELRRPHALDTVPYLVHTGYELPLMLEGRKPFAFFSDDAASPWLAETKELFAPHVADGTLLADMFEFSRMCPTTTGGEKEQRVLYLTYALPGEEWRFERFRQRCHQLFCNWRPWTAEDEREEGLLLGYSQEQCDCWLANRFRRAVVQE
;
A
#
# COMPACT_ATOMS: atom_id res chain seq x y z
N MET A 1 -17.60 20.20 2.12
CA MET A 1 -16.16 20.39 1.87
C MET A 1 -15.41 19.21 2.46
N ALA A 2 -14.53 18.59 1.68
CA ALA A 2 -13.66 17.49 2.10
C ALA A 2 -12.25 17.75 1.57
N VAL A 3 -11.25 17.26 2.29
CA VAL A 3 -9.85 17.29 1.83
C VAL A 3 -9.63 16.13 0.87
N PHE A 4 -8.93 16.41 -0.23
CA PHE A 4 -8.46 15.43 -1.19
C PHE A 4 -6.93 15.46 -1.24
N LYS A 5 -6.35 14.31 -1.55
CA LYS A 5 -4.93 14.12 -1.81
C LYS A 5 -4.77 13.57 -3.21
N LEU A 6 -4.04 14.30 -4.04
CA LEU A 6 -3.66 13.94 -5.40
C LEU A 6 -2.16 13.63 -5.42
N SER A 7 -1.80 12.39 -5.73
CA SER A 7 -0.43 11.89 -5.72
C SER A 7 0.01 11.56 -7.14
N PHE A 8 0.94 12.32 -7.70
CA PHE A 8 1.47 12.10 -9.06
C PHE A 8 2.47 10.95 -9.04
N LEU A 9 2.30 9.97 -9.92
CA LEU A 9 3.05 8.72 -9.88
C LEU A 9 4.26 8.76 -10.82
N SER A 10 5.39 8.26 -10.32
CA SER A 10 6.56 7.99 -11.16
C SER A 10 6.24 6.89 -12.17
N PRO A 11 6.46 7.09 -13.48
CA PRO A 11 6.29 6.03 -14.47
C PRO A 11 7.31 4.90 -14.29
N LYS A 12 8.40 5.13 -13.52
CA LYS A 12 9.44 4.11 -13.28
C LYS A 12 9.12 3.20 -12.10
N THR A 13 8.44 3.71 -11.08
CA THR A 13 8.23 2.99 -9.81
C THR A 13 6.77 2.87 -9.40
N ALA A 14 5.86 3.52 -10.13
CA ALA A 14 4.44 3.68 -9.78
C ALA A 14 4.20 4.27 -8.38
N THR A 15 5.22 4.92 -7.79
CA THR A 15 5.16 5.54 -6.47
C THR A 15 4.88 7.04 -6.58
N PRO A 16 4.14 7.65 -5.63
CA PRO A 16 3.99 9.10 -5.55
C PRO A 16 5.34 9.85 -5.50
N THR A 17 5.55 10.78 -6.44
CA THR A 17 6.70 11.69 -6.49
C THR A 17 6.35 13.07 -5.92
N HIS A 18 5.13 13.53 -6.18
CA HIS A 18 4.61 14.81 -5.74
C HIS A 18 3.19 14.64 -5.23
N GLU A 19 2.83 15.42 -4.23
CA GLU A 19 1.50 15.36 -3.63
C GLU A 19 0.92 16.75 -3.49
N LEU A 20 -0.34 16.88 -3.89
CA LEU A 20 -1.15 18.07 -3.71
C LEU A 20 -2.32 17.74 -2.78
N ARG A 21 -2.54 18.59 -1.77
CA ARG A 21 -3.74 18.53 -0.93
C ARG A 21 -4.61 19.74 -1.20
N PHE A 22 -5.91 19.54 -1.32
CA PHE A 22 -6.86 20.61 -1.60
C PHE A 22 -8.25 20.30 -1.04
N ASP A 23 -8.99 21.36 -0.71
CA ASP A 23 -10.36 21.30 -0.19
C ASP A 23 -11.39 21.51 -1.31
N ARG A 24 -12.31 20.55 -1.50
CA ARG A 24 -13.41 20.65 -2.48
C ARG A 24 -14.67 19.92 -2.04
N ASP A 25 -15.77 20.14 -2.75
CA ASP A 25 -16.99 19.36 -2.54
C ASP A 25 -16.82 17.97 -3.16
N ALA A 26 -17.10 16.91 -2.39
CA ALA A 26 -16.98 15.54 -2.89
C ALA A 26 -17.93 15.26 -4.08
N THR A 27 -19.06 15.96 -4.16
CA THR A 27 -19.98 15.85 -5.29
C THR A 27 -19.45 16.56 -6.55
N GLU A 28 -18.66 17.62 -6.40
CA GLU A 28 -17.97 18.27 -7.53
C GLU A 28 -16.90 17.34 -8.10
N ILE A 29 -16.10 16.70 -7.24
CA ILE A 29 -15.10 15.72 -7.64
C ILE A 29 -15.76 14.53 -8.35
N ALA A 30 -16.83 13.98 -7.76
CA ALA A 30 -17.52 12.85 -8.34
C ALA A 30 -18.15 13.17 -9.71
N ARG A 31 -18.64 14.39 -9.92
CA ARG A 31 -19.11 14.84 -11.24
C ARG A 31 -17.99 15.04 -12.24
N ALA A 32 -16.85 15.60 -11.80
CA ALA A 32 -15.70 15.83 -12.68
C ALA A 32 -15.12 14.53 -13.24
N LEU A 33 -15.17 13.45 -12.44
CA LEU A 33 -14.69 12.12 -12.80
C LEU A 33 -15.79 11.17 -13.28
N ASP A 34 -16.99 11.69 -13.59
CA ASP A 34 -18.16 10.92 -14.03
C ASP A 34 -18.45 9.65 -13.21
N LEU A 35 -18.31 9.73 -11.88
CA LEU A 35 -18.54 8.60 -11.00
C LEU A 35 -20.03 8.25 -10.99
N GLN A 36 -20.37 6.99 -11.30
CA GLN A 36 -21.73 6.48 -11.58
C GLN A 36 -22.81 6.78 -10.52
N ASN A 37 -22.44 7.24 -9.32
CA ASN A 37 -23.35 7.58 -8.23
C ASN A 37 -23.25 9.04 -7.75
N GLY A 38 -22.38 9.87 -8.35
CA GLY A 38 -22.12 11.25 -7.90
C GLY A 38 -21.56 11.35 -6.47
N VAL A 39 -21.10 10.22 -5.90
CA VAL A 39 -20.55 10.12 -4.55
C VAL A 39 -19.12 9.62 -4.65
N PHE A 40 -18.21 10.30 -3.97
CA PHE A 40 -16.83 9.86 -3.77
C PHE A 40 -16.73 9.08 -2.44
N PRO A 41 -16.53 7.75 -2.44
CA PRO A 41 -16.46 6.95 -1.22
C PRO A 41 -15.24 7.29 -0.36
N ASP A 42 -15.37 7.16 0.97
CA ASP A 42 -14.33 7.59 1.92
C ASP A 42 -13.00 6.84 1.78
N HIS A 43 -13.04 5.60 1.30
CA HIS A 43 -11.86 4.71 1.17
C HIS A 43 -11.52 4.40 -0.29
N ALA A 44 -12.09 5.13 -1.25
CA ALA A 44 -11.75 4.93 -2.66
C ALA A 44 -10.42 5.59 -3.01
N CYS A 45 -9.64 4.89 -3.83
CA CYS A 45 -8.49 5.43 -4.54
C CYS A 45 -8.79 5.33 -6.04
N TYR A 46 -8.69 6.44 -6.76
CA TYR A 46 -8.91 6.51 -8.19
C TYR A 46 -7.60 6.80 -8.89
N ARG A 47 -7.19 5.92 -9.79
CA ARG A 47 -6.09 6.18 -10.70
C ARG A 47 -6.62 7.01 -11.87
N LEU A 48 -6.00 8.16 -12.10
CA LEU A 48 -6.38 9.15 -13.08
C LEU A 48 -5.33 9.17 -14.18
N ASP A 49 -5.78 9.04 -15.41
CA ASP A 49 -4.95 9.30 -16.58
C ASP A 49 -4.89 10.81 -16.88
N GLN A 50 -4.25 11.17 -17.99
CA GLN A 50 -4.08 12.57 -18.38
C GLN A 50 -5.40 13.29 -18.70
N ASP A 51 -6.39 12.57 -19.25
CA ASP A 51 -7.69 13.14 -19.60
C ASP A 51 -8.50 13.40 -18.32
N ASP A 52 -8.54 12.42 -17.41
CA ASP A 52 -9.16 12.55 -16.09
C ASP A 52 -8.54 13.68 -15.27
N LEU A 53 -7.20 13.79 -15.29
CA LEU A 53 -6.47 14.87 -14.62
C LEU A 53 -6.86 16.23 -15.19
N THR A 54 -6.94 16.35 -16.51
CA THR A 54 -7.32 17.60 -17.18
C THR A 54 -8.75 18.00 -16.83
N LEU A 55 -9.69 17.04 -16.82
CA LEU A 55 -11.08 17.26 -16.41
C LEU A 55 -11.17 17.71 -14.96
N LEU A 56 -10.48 17.01 -14.05
CA LEU A 56 -10.42 17.36 -12.64
C LEU A 56 -9.86 18.78 -12.44
N ALA A 57 -8.70 19.07 -13.04
CA ALA A 57 -8.03 20.35 -12.90
C ALA A 57 -8.87 21.51 -13.41
N SER A 58 -9.56 21.33 -14.54
CA SER A 58 -10.51 22.30 -15.08
C SER A 58 -11.68 22.54 -14.13
N ALA A 59 -12.27 21.46 -13.59
CA ALA A 59 -13.43 21.54 -12.71
C ALA A 59 -13.12 22.22 -11.37
N VAL A 60 -11.94 21.97 -10.81
CA VAL A 60 -11.57 22.47 -9.46
C VAL A 60 -10.59 23.64 -9.46
N GLY A 61 -10.16 24.10 -10.64
CA GLY A 61 -9.25 25.23 -10.80
C GLY A 61 -7.84 24.95 -10.31
N LEU A 62 -7.32 23.75 -10.57
CA LEU A 62 -5.95 23.36 -10.19
C LEU A 62 -4.98 23.61 -11.35
N ALA A 63 -3.79 24.13 -11.02
CA ALA A 63 -2.67 24.14 -11.96
C ALA A 63 -1.96 22.80 -11.88
N LEU A 64 -1.98 22.04 -12.98
CA LEU A 64 -1.24 20.78 -13.09
C LEU A 64 0.19 21.04 -13.56
N PRO A 65 1.16 20.20 -13.16
CA PRO A 65 2.46 20.17 -13.82
C PRO A 65 2.30 19.77 -15.30
N GLU A 66 3.22 20.21 -16.17
CA GLU A 66 3.23 19.84 -17.60
C GLU A 66 3.58 18.36 -17.85
N THR A 67 3.60 17.52 -16.81
CA THR A 67 4.05 16.12 -16.91
C THR A 67 2.91 15.23 -17.43
N GLY A 68 3.25 14.25 -18.28
CA GLY A 68 2.33 13.20 -18.75
C GLY A 68 2.19 12.07 -17.73
N GLU A 69 2.09 12.40 -16.45
CA GLU A 69 2.11 11.43 -15.35
C GLU A 69 0.69 11.05 -14.93
N GLU A 70 0.46 9.77 -14.69
CA GLU A 70 -0.74 9.29 -14.01
C GLU A 70 -0.74 9.76 -12.54
N ALA A 71 -1.91 9.91 -11.95
CA ALA A 71 -2.04 10.28 -10.55
C ALA A 71 -3.04 9.42 -9.81
N GLU A 72 -2.92 9.39 -8.49
CA GLU A 72 -3.90 8.79 -7.60
C GLU A 72 -4.64 9.87 -6.83
N LEU A 73 -5.96 9.87 -6.94
CA LEU A 73 -6.84 10.71 -6.15
C LEU A 73 -7.52 9.88 -5.07
N ARG A 74 -7.35 10.32 -3.83
CA ARG A 74 -8.03 9.73 -2.67
C ARG A 74 -8.34 10.78 -1.61
N ARG A 75 -9.18 10.42 -0.64
CA ARG A 75 -9.25 11.18 0.61
C ARG A 75 -8.02 10.90 1.47
N PRO A 76 -7.59 11.84 2.34
CA PRO A 76 -6.59 11.55 3.36
C PRO A 76 -7.01 10.32 4.16
N HIS A 77 -6.11 9.37 4.22
CA HIS A 77 -6.27 8.20 5.03
C HIS A 77 -5.72 8.52 6.41
N ALA A 78 -6.20 7.85 7.44
CA ALA A 78 -5.73 8.11 8.79
C ALA A 78 -4.25 7.66 9.00
N LEU A 79 -3.64 7.03 7.99
CA LEU A 79 -2.19 6.82 7.88
C LEU A 79 -1.40 8.08 7.52
N ASP A 80 -2.03 9.10 6.92
CA ASP A 80 -1.37 10.36 6.56
C ASP A 80 -1.14 11.27 7.79
N THR A 81 -1.63 10.89 8.97
CA THR A 81 -1.53 11.71 10.19
C THR A 81 -0.36 11.33 11.10
N VAL A 82 0.38 10.27 10.79
CA VAL A 82 1.58 9.90 11.58
C VAL A 82 2.75 10.83 11.23
N PRO A 83 3.66 11.13 12.17
CA PRO A 83 4.73 12.11 11.96
C PRO A 83 5.92 11.58 11.13
N TYR A 84 5.73 10.50 10.39
CA TYR A 84 6.73 9.87 9.54
C TYR A 84 6.08 9.23 8.30
N LEU A 85 6.89 8.96 7.29
CA LEU A 85 6.41 8.31 6.07
C LEU A 85 6.03 6.85 6.35
N VAL A 86 4.78 6.49 6.12
CA VAL A 86 4.36 5.09 6.04
C VAL A 86 4.84 4.51 4.71
N HIS A 87 5.54 3.39 4.75
CA HIS A 87 6.21 2.79 3.58
C HIS A 87 5.25 2.28 2.50
N THR A 88 3.95 2.13 2.79
CA THR A 88 2.95 1.61 1.85
C THR A 88 2.86 2.47 0.59
N GLY A 89 3.11 1.87 -0.56
CA GLY A 89 3.16 2.53 -1.87
C GLY A 89 4.53 3.14 -2.21
N TYR A 90 5.45 3.17 -1.25
CA TYR A 90 6.82 3.70 -1.40
C TYR A 90 7.89 2.62 -1.30
N GLU A 91 7.51 1.34 -1.31
CA GLU A 91 8.41 0.24 -1.02
C GLU A 91 9.61 0.19 -1.98
N LEU A 92 9.36 0.20 -3.29
CA LEU A 92 10.42 0.11 -4.29
C LEU A 92 11.43 1.26 -4.17
N PRO A 93 11.04 2.56 -4.25
CA PRO A 93 12.03 3.64 -4.16
C PRO A 93 12.73 3.68 -2.81
N LEU A 94 12.07 3.38 -1.69
CA LEU A 94 12.74 3.34 -0.39
C LEU A 94 13.76 2.21 -0.30
N MET A 95 13.52 1.07 -0.95
CA MET A 95 14.51 0.00 -1.07
C MET A 95 15.68 0.43 -1.97
N LEU A 96 15.42 1.05 -3.12
CA LEU A 96 16.47 1.56 -4.01
C LEU A 96 17.34 2.65 -3.34
N GLU A 97 16.77 3.43 -2.43
CA GLU A 97 17.49 4.39 -1.58
C GLU A 97 18.24 3.75 -0.40
N GLY A 98 18.06 2.44 -0.16
CA GLY A 98 18.65 1.73 0.98
C GLY A 98 18.01 2.05 2.33
N ARG A 99 16.88 2.77 2.35
CA ARG A 99 16.18 3.20 3.57
C ARG A 99 15.19 2.17 4.09
N LYS A 100 14.69 1.31 3.20
CA LYS A 100 13.83 0.18 3.53
C LYS A 100 14.59 -1.13 3.25
N PRO A 101 14.89 -1.95 4.26
CA PRO A 101 15.66 -3.18 4.09
C PRO A 101 14.84 -4.34 3.53
N PHE A 102 13.51 -4.30 3.68
CA PHE A 102 12.62 -5.40 3.33
C PHE A 102 11.22 -4.91 2.97
N ALA A 103 10.64 -5.53 1.95
CA ALA A 103 9.26 -5.33 1.51
C ALA A 103 8.57 -6.68 1.28
N PHE A 104 7.26 -6.72 1.47
CA PHE A 104 6.46 -7.84 1.03
C PHE A 104 5.13 -7.37 0.45
N PHE A 105 4.57 -8.20 -0.43
CA PHE A 105 3.25 -8.05 -1.01
C PHE A 105 2.56 -9.40 -0.94
N SER A 106 1.28 -9.43 -0.60
CA SER A 106 0.54 -10.68 -0.47
C SER A 106 -0.88 -10.54 -0.93
N ASP A 107 -1.34 -11.52 -1.71
CA ASP A 107 -2.71 -11.61 -2.20
C ASP A 107 -2.98 -13.06 -2.67
N ASP A 108 -4.16 -13.31 -3.21
CA ASP A 108 -4.45 -14.49 -3.99
C ASP A 108 -3.50 -14.58 -5.20
N ALA A 109 -3.03 -15.78 -5.54
CA ALA A 109 -2.11 -16.00 -6.65
C ALA A 109 -2.68 -15.58 -8.02
N ALA A 110 -4.01 -15.49 -8.16
CA ALA A 110 -4.69 -15.00 -9.35
C ALA A 110 -4.81 -13.47 -9.41
N SER A 111 -4.36 -12.73 -8.39
CA SER A 111 -4.41 -11.28 -8.35
C SER A 111 -3.49 -10.65 -9.40
N PRO A 112 -4.01 -9.86 -10.36
CA PRO A 112 -3.18 -9.22 -11.38
C PRO A 112 -2.19 -8.21 -10.77
N TRP A 113 -2.57 -7.59 -9.65
CA TRP A 113 -1.74 -6.61 -8.95
C TRP A 113 -0.40 -7.19 -8.45
N LEU A 114 -0.36 -8.47 -8.05
CA LEU A 114 0.90 -9.12 -7.67
C LEU A 114 1.83 -9.28 -8.88
N ALA A 115 1.28 -9.59 -10.06
CA ALA A 115 2.06 -9.71 -11.28
C ALA A 115 2.65 -8.34 -11.68
N GLU A 116 1.83 -7.30 -11.69
CA GLU A 116 2.26 -5.91 -11.94
C GLU A 116 3.34 -5.46 -10.95
N THR A 117 3.15 -5.74 -9.66
CA THR A 117 4.14 -5.43 -8.64
C THR A 117 5.45 -6.17 -8.89
N LYS A 118 5.38 -7.46 -9.24
CA LYS A 118 6.57 -8.26 -9.55
C LYS A 118 7.35 -7.69 -10.73
N GLU A 119 6.66 -7.21 -11.76
CA GLU A 119 7.28 -6.60 -12.95
C GLU A 119 8.05 -5.32 -12.60
N LEU A 120 7.53 -4.48 -11.69
CA LEU A 120 8.24 -3.27 -11.23
C LEU A 120 9.57 -3.58 -10.55
N PHE A 121 9.63 -4.66 -9.77
CA PHE A 121 10.85 -5.06 -9.07
C PHE A 121 11.81 -5.89 -9.94
N ALA A 122 11.33 -6.54 -11.00
CA ALA A 122 12.10 -7.50 -11.79
C ALA A 122 13.45 -6.97 -12.33
N PRO A 123 13.55 -5.74 -12.88
CA PRO A 123 14.83 -5.21 -13.34
C PRO A 123 15.89 -5.11 -12.23
N HIS A 124 15.47 -4.70 -11.04
CA HIS A 124 16.33 -4.52 -9.86
C HIS A 124 16.72 -5.83 -9.19
N VAL A 125 15.95 -6.89 -9.40
CA VAL A 125 16.34 -8.25 -9.00
C VAL A 125 17.33 -8.83 -10.01
N ALA A 126 17.11 -8.60 -11.31
CA ALA A 126 17.96 -9.11 -12.37
C ALA A 126 19.39 -8.53 -12.34
N ASP A 127 19.53 -7.26 -11.91
CA ASP A 127 20.84 -6.61 -11.76
C ASP A 127 21.51 -6.83 -10.39
N GLY A 128 20.82 -7.51 -9.46
CA GLY A 128 21.32 -7.82 -8.12
C GLY A 128 21.21 -6.68 -7.10
N THR A 129 20.56 -5.57 -7.45
CA THR A 129 20.27 -4.47 -6.50
C THR A 129 19.37 -4.93 -5.36
N LEU A 130 18.39 -5.79 -5.68
CA LEU A 130 17.45 -6.38 -4.73
C LEU A 130 17.49 -7.90 -4.82
N LEU A 131 17.23 -8.55 -3.69
CA LEU A 131 17.00 -9.99 -3.61
C LEU A 131 15.50 -10.24 -3.56
N ALA A 132 15.04 -11.35 -4.14
CA ALA A 132 13.64 -11.74 -4.14
C ALA A 132 13.47 -13.18 -3.64
N ASP A 133 12.40 -13.41 -2.90
CA ASP A 133 11.93 -14.73 -2.49
C ASP A 133 10.40 -14.78 -2.54
N MET A 134 9.86 -15.95 -2.80
CA MET A 134 8.42 -16.17 -2.94
C MET A 134 8.01 -17.46 -2.22
N PHE A 135 6.91 -17.39 -1.48
CA PHE A 135 6.32 -18.57 -0.85
C PHE A 135 4.79 -18.45 -0.79
N GLU A 136 4.13 -19.60 -0.69
CA GLU A 136 2.67 -19.68 -0.62
C GLU A 136 2.26 -20.44 0.64
N PHE A 137 1.16 -20.00 1.25
CA PHE A 137 0.43 -20.78 2.23
C PHE A 137 -0.98 -21.09 1.72
N SER A 138 -1.43 -22.33 1.94
CA SER A 138 -2.79 -22.74 1.64
C SER A 138 -3.45 -23.43 2.84
N ARG A 139 -4.75 -23.20 3.01
CA ARG A 139 -5.57 -23.88 4.01
C ARG A 139 -7.01 -24.01 3.57
N MET A 140 -7.70 -25.02 4.08
CA MET A 140 -9.15 -25.14 3.93
C MET A 140 -9.86 -24.26 4.97
N CYS A 141 -10.73 -23.38 4.50
CA CYS A 141 -11.56 -22.51 5.33
C CYS A 141 -13.03 -22.90 5.17
N PRO A 142 -13.83 -22.93 6.26
CA PRO A 142 -15.27 -23.13 6.16
C PRO A 142 -15.91 -21.95 5.40
N THR A 143 -16.83 -22.26 4.50
CA THR A 143 -17.63 -21.26 3.79
C THR A 143 -18.90 -20.92 4.57
N THR A 144 -19.48 -19.76 4.30
CA THR A 144 -20.79 -19.36 4.84
C THR A 144 -21.94 -20.29 4.40
N THR A 145 -21.71 -21.11 3.37
CA THR A 145 -22.66 -22.09 2.83
C THR A 145 -22.47 -23.50 3.40
N GLY A 146 -21.57 -23.70 4.37
CA GLY A 146 -21.34 -24.99 5.04
C GLY A 146 -20.42 -25.95 4.28
N GLY A 147 -19.69 -25.47 3.27
CA GLY A 147 -18.63 -26.20 2.59
C GLY A 147 -17.25 -25.78 3.06
N GLU A 148 -16.21 -26.24 2.37
CA GLU A 148 -14.84 -25.77 2.56
C GLU A 148 -14.32 -25.14 1.27
N LYS A 149 -13.59 -24.04 1.38
CA LYS A 149 -12.87 -23.41 0.27
C LYS A 149 -11.40 -23.31 0.65
N GLU A 150 -10.54 -23.72 -0.28
CA GLU A 150 -9.11 -23.49 -0.14
C GLU A 150 -8.84 -21.98 -0.26
N GLN A 151 -8.22 -21.42 0.77
CA GLN A 151 -7.64 -20.09 0.75
C GLN A 151 -6.15 -20.23 0.50
N ARG A 152 -5.67 -19.61 -0.58
CA ARG A 152 -4.25 -19.53 -0.93
C ARG A 152 -3.80 -18.08 -0.81
N VAL A 153 -2.61 -17.88 -0.26
CA VAL A 153 -1.98 -16.57 -0.18
C VAL A 153 -0.55 -16.70 -0.67
N LEU A 154 -0.26 -16.01 -1.77
CA LEU A 154 1.09 -15.89 -2.31
C LEU A 154 1.76 -14.68 -1.68
N TYR A 155 3.00 -14.84 -1.25
CA TYR A 155 3.84 -13.77 -0.74
C TYR A 155 4.98 -13.51 -1.73
N LEU A 156 5.08 -12.27 -2.21
CA LEU A 156 6.26 -11.72 -2.86
C LEU A 156 7.07 -10.99 -1.80
N THR A 157 8.34 -11.34 -1.64
CA THR A 157 9.22 -10.69 -0.67
C THR A 157 10.49 -10.20 -1.33
N TYR A 158 10.98 -9.06 -0.88
CA TYR A 158 12.20 -8.43 -1.37
C TYR A 158 13.06 -7.99 -0.20
N ALA A 159 14.38 -8.13 -0.33
CA ALA A 159 15.35 -7.67 0.65
C ALA A 159 16.53 -6.96 -0.03
N LEU A 160 17.19 -6.06 0.70
CA LEU A 160 18.51 -5.57 0.27
C LEU A 160 19.57 -6.68 0.44
N PRO A 161 20.64 -6.66 -0.36
CA PRO A 161 21.81 -7.51 -0.13
C PRO A 161 22.34 -7.35 1.31
N GLY A 162 22.55 -8.46 2.01
CA GLY A 162 22.93 -8.48 3.44
C GLY A 162 21.75 -8.49 4.43
N GLU A 163 20.51 -8.34 3.96
CA GLU A 163 19.28 -8.40 4.78
C GLU A 163 18.48 -9.71 4.55
N GLU A 164 19.11 -10.75 4.00
CA GLU A 164 18.49 -12.03 3.62
C GLU A 164 17.83 -12.75 4.80
N TRP A 165 18.35 -12.51 6.01
CA TRP A 165 17.82 -13.08 7.25
C TRP A 165 16.34 -12.73 7.48
N ARG A 166 15.86 -11.62 6.89
CA ARG A 166 14.46 -11.18 6.99
C ARG A 166 13.50 -12.10 6.27
N PHE A 167 13.90 -12.76 5.18
CA PHE A 167 13.04 -13.70 4.45
C PHE A 167 12.56 -14.83 5.36
N GLU A 168 13.51 -15.51 6.00
CA GLU A 168 13.20 -16.65 6.85
C GLU A 168 12.43 -16.21 8.11
N ARG A 169 12.80 -15.09 8.72
CA ARG A 169 12.07 -14.57 9.88
C ARG A 169 10.63 -14.20 9.54
N PHE A 170 10.41 -13.54 8.40
CA PHE A 170 9.08 -13.17 7.93
C PHE A 170 8.24 -14.40 7.57
N ARG A 171 8.82 -15.39 6.89
CA ARG A 171 8.15 -16.65 6.54
C ARG A 171 7.71 -17.43 7.79
N GLN A 172 8.59 -17.58 8.77
CA GLN A 172 8.27 -18.25 10.05
C GLN A 172 7.10 -17.57 10.76
N ARG A 173 7.12 -16.24 10.82
CA ARG A 173 6.04 -15.44 11.40
C ARG A 173 4.73 -15.65 10.65
N CYS A 174 4.73 -15.54 9.32
CA CYS A 174 3.54 -15.73 8.51
C CYS A 174 2.96 -17.14 8.70
N HIS A 175 3.81 -18.17 8.72
CA HIS A 175 3.41 -19.55 8.99
C HIS A 175 2.75 -19.69 10.38
N GLN A 176 3.33 -19.09 11.42
CA GLN A 176 2.75 -19.14 12.77
C GLN A 176 1.36 -18.49 12.83
N LEU A 177 1.19 -17.32 12.20
CA LEU A 177 -0.09 -16.61 12.16
C LEU A 177 -1.14 -17.35 11.32
N PHE A 178 -0.71 -17.94 10.20
CA PHE A 178 -1.58 -18.68 9.29
C PHE A 178 -2.11 -19.99 9.92
N CYS A 179 -1.25 -20.70 10.67
CA CYS A 179 -1.56 -22.00 11.26
C CYS A 179 -2.22 -21.94 12.65
N ASN A 180 -1.85 -20.98 13.52
CA ASN A 180 -2.24 -21.02 14.94
C ASN A 180 -3.46 -20.17 15.32
N TRP A 181 -4.23 -19.70 14.33
CA TRP A 181 -5.43 -18.84 14.46
C TRP A 181 -5.55 -18.14 15.83
N ARG A 182 -4.72 -17.12 16.02
CA ARG A 182 -4.82 -16.23 17.19
C ARG A 182 -4.99 -14.79 16.73
N PRO A 183 -5.59 -13.92 17.57
CA PRO A 183 -5.63 -12.50 17.28
C PRO A 183 -4.22 -11.92 17.11
N TRP A 184 -4.10 -10.96 16.21
CA TRP A 184 -2.86 -10.23 15.94
C TRP A 184 -2.49 -9.30 17.10
N THR A 185 -1.33 -9.47 17.71
CA THR A 185 -0.93 -8.76 18.94
C THR A 185 -0.09 -7.51 18.64
N ALA A 186 0.14 -6.69 19.66
CA ALA A 186 1.06 -5.56 19.56
C ALA A 186 2.52 -6.01 19.32
N GLU A 187 2.87 -7.22 19.76
CA GLU A 187 4.16 -7.83 19.50
C GLU A 187 4.30 -8.19 18.02
N ASP A 188 3.25 -8.75 17.41
CA ASP A 188 3.24 -9.04 15.96
C ASP A 188 3.40 -7.78 15.12
N GLU A 189 2.69 -6.71 15.51
CA GLU A 189 2.76 -5.40 14.87
C GLU A 189 4.17 -4.81 14.94
N ARG A 190 4.79 -4.85 16.12
CA ARG A 190 6.16 -4.37 16.32
C ARG A 190 7.16 -5.20 15.53
N GLU A 191 7.02 -6.52 15.56
CA GLU A 191 7.91 -7.42 14.83
C GLU A 191 7.85 -7.13 13.32
N GLU A 192 6.66 -6.95 12.76
CA GLU A 192 6.51 -6.56 11.35
C GLU A 192 7.13 -5.21 11.06
N GLY A 193 6.88 -4.21 11.90
CA GLY A 193 7.45 -2.87 11.74
C GLY A 193 8.98 -2.91 11.68
N LEU A 194 9.61 -3.63 12.62
CA LEU A 194 11.06 -3.80 12.66
C LEU A 194 11.58 -4.60 11.46
N LEU A 195 10.85 -5.64 11.02
CA LEU A 195 11.18 -6.38 9.80
C LEU A 195 11.13 -5.49 8.56
N LEU A 196 10.18 -4.57 8.48
CA LEU A 196 10.04 -3.61 7.38
C LEU A 196 11.01 -2.42 7.45
N GLY A 197 11.81 -2.31 8.51
CA GLY A 197 12.83 -1.28 8.69
C GLY A 197 12.38 -0.02 9.43
N TYR A 198 11.22 -0.03 10.10
CA TYR A 198 10.86 1.08 10.99
C TYR A 198 11.73 1.08 12.25
N SER A 199 12.00 2.26 12.80
CA SER A 199 12.69 2.42 14.08
C SER A 199 11.80 1.97 15.25
N GLN A 200 12.40 1.78 16.43
CA GLN A 200 11.64 1.45 17.63
C GLN A 200 10.64 2.56 17.97
N GLU A 201 11.04 3.82 17.84
CA GLU A 201 10.21 5.00 18.12
C GLU A 201 9.03 5.10 17.14
N GLN A 202 9.24 4.75 15.87
CA GLN A 202 8.17 4.69 14.87
C GLN A 202 7.16 3.58 15.22
N CYS A 203 7.65 2.39 15.60
CA CYS A 203 6.80 1.31 16.09
C CYS A 203 6.02 1.70 17.36
N ASP A 204 6.66 2.38 18.31
CA ASP A 204 6.01 2.89 19.53
C ASP A 204 4.90 3.90 19.20
N CYS A 205 5.21 4.85 18.32
CA CYS A 205 4.24 5.83 17.84
C CYS A 205 3.04 5.16 17.18
N TRP A 206 3.27 4.17 16.32
CA TRP A 206 2.21 3.41 15.67
C TRP A 206 1.31 2.68 16.66
N LEU A 207 1.91 1.97 17.62
CA LEU A 207 1.19 1.22 18.65
C LEU A 207 0.34 2.14 19.52
N ALA A 208 0.85 3.32 19.88
CA ALA A 208 0.12 4.29 20.71
C ALA A 208 -1.04 4.97 19.97
N ASN A 209 -0.91 5.20 18.66
CA ASN A 209 -1.81 6.09 17.93
C ASN A 209 -2.72 5.39 16.92
N ARG A 210 -2.38 4.18 16.45
CA ARG A 210 -3.03 3.54 15.29
C ARG A 210 -3.47 2.11 15.57
N PHE A 211 -2.64 1.33 16.27
CA PHE A 211 -2.91 -0.09 16.48
C PHE A 211 -4.24 -0.32 17.21
N ARG A 212 -5.20 -0.97 16.51
CA ARG A 212 -6.55 -1.31 17.00
C ARG A 212 -7.38 -0.14 17.53
N ARG A 213 -7.03 1.12 17.23
CA ARG A 213 -7.95 2.23 17.48
C ARG A 213 -9.02 2.20 16.40
N ALA A 214 -10.27 1.96 16.81
CA ALA A 214 -11.42 2.26 15.96
C ALA A 214 -11.32 3.72 15.54
N VAL A 215 -11.53 4.02 14.26
CA VAL A 215 -11.75 5.39 13.81
C VAL A 215 -12.96 5.87 14.60
N VAL A 216 -12.73 6.69 15.64
CA VAL A 216 -13.81 7.44 16.26
C VAL A 216 -14.22 8.42 15.17
N GLN A 217 -15.36 8.16 14.54
CA GLN A 217 -16.05 9.15 13.73
C GLN A 217 -16.47 10.25 14.71
N GLU A 218 -15.72 11.36 14.73
CA GLU A 218 -16.24 12.65 15.21
C GLU A 218 -17.06 13.32 14.11
#